data_AF-A0A328U4C5-F1
#
_entry.id   AF-A0A328U4C5-F1
#
_cell.length_a   1.000
_cell.length_b   1.000
_cell.length_c   1.000
_cell.angle_alpha   90.00
_cell.angle_beta   90.00
_cell.angle_gamma   90.00
#
_symmetry.space_group_name_H-M   'P 1'
#
loop_
_entity.id
_entity.type
_entity.pdbx_description
1 polymer ?
#
loop_
_entity_poly.entity_id
_entity_poly.type
_entity_poly.pdbx_seq_one_letter_code
_entity_poly.pdbx_strand_id
1 'polypeptide(L)'
;MAYVNGNLAMQPKRKQEPRPQFRETKKVVVKRKSLPMQEKLLYMFTILACVIVAGVIIFRYAQIYQMELEVKKLSNQHVELTEQIAYLTSEYEKAKDPAYIREQAKKQGLELDENPIKVSLAEPKASEASGKE
;
A
#
# COMPACT_ATOMS: atom_id res chain seq x y z
N MET A 1 -108.05 -9.03 0.24
CA MET A 1 -109.12 -9.15 1.26
C MET A 1 -108.63 -10.11 2.33
N ALA A 2 -108.29 -9.59 3.50
CA ALA A 2 -107.78 -10.36 4.63
C ALA A 2 -108.97 -10.90 5.43
N TYR A 3 -109.28 -12.18 5.25
CA TYR A 3 -110.26 -12.89 6.05
C TYR A 3 -109.60 -13.27 7.38
N VAL A 4 -109.91 -12.54 8.44
CA VAL A 4 -109.48 -12.85 9.81
C VAL A 4 -110.69 -13.40 10.54
N ASN A 5 -110.94 -14.70 10.36
CA ASN A 5 -111.90 -15.44 11.18
C ASN A 5 -111.20 -15.81 12.50
N GLY A 6 -111.85 -15.48 13.60
CA GLY A 6 -111.26 -15.46 14.94
C GLY A 6 -110.93 -16.84 15.52
N ASN A 7 -109.76 -16.90 16.14
CA ASN A 7 -109.60 -17.48 17.46
C ASN A 7 -108.75 -16.50 18.28
N LEU A 8 -109.35 -15.80 19.25
CA LEU A 8 -108.75 -14.69 20.01
C LEU A 8 -107.67 -15.15 21.02
N ALA A 9 -107.10 -16.34 20.85
CA ALA A 9 -106.07 -16.93 21.70
C ALA A 9 -104.66 -16.88 21.09
N MET A 10 -104.51 -16.36 19.86
CA MET A 10 -103.20 -16.21 19.23
C MET A 10 -102.70 -14.78 19.45
N GLN A 11 -102.12 -14.53 20.62
CA GLN A 11 -101.30 -13.34 20.81
C GLN A 11 -100.20 -13.36 19.73
N PRO A 12 -100.07 -12.34 18.86
CA PRO A 12 -98.94 -12.29 17.96
C PRO A 12 -97.68 -12.22 18.82
N LYS A 13 -96.91 -13.33 18.83
CA LYS A 13 -95.63 -13.44 19.53
C LYS A 13 -94.79 -12.22 19.14
N ARG A 14 -94.62 -11.31 20.09
CA ARG A 14 -93.73 -10.16 20.00
C ARG A 14 -92.39 -10.66 19.44
N LYS A 15 -92.00 -10.16 18.27
CA LYS A 15 -90.71 -10.48 17.65
C LYS A 15 -89.64 -10.22 18.72
N GLN A 16 -88.91 -11.27 19.10
CA GLN A 16 -87.73 -11.13 19.94
C GLN A 16 -86.73 -10.29 19.13
N GLU A 17 -86.35 -9.13 19.65
CA GLU A 17 -85.28 -8.33 19.08
C GLU A 17 -84.00 -9.18 19.07
N PRO A 18 -83.32 -9.32 17.91
CA PRO A 18 -82.05 -10.03 17.87
C PRO A 18 -81.03 -9.23 18.69
N ARG A 19 -80.55 -9.83 19.79
CA ARG A 19 -79.43 -9.29 20.58
C ARG A 19 -78.24 -9.08 19.63
N PRO A 20 -77.61 -7.89 19.59
CA PRO A 20 -76.42 -7.69 18.76
C PRO A 20 -75.30 -8.57 19.32
N GLN A 21 -74.92 -9.61 18.56
CA GLN A 21 -73.68 -10.33 18.82
C GLN A 21 -72.53 -9.35 18.64
N PHE A 22 -71.89 -8.98 19.75
CA PHE A 22 -70.72 -8.15 19.78
C PHE A 22 -69.61 -8.86 18.99
N ARG A 23 -69.35 -8.37 17.77
CA ARG A 23 -68.20 -8.82 16.99
C ARG A 23 -66.96 -8.20 17.62
N GLU A 24 -66.16 -9.02 18.30
CA GLU A 24 -64.83 -8.62 18.75
C GLU A 24 -63.98 -8.29 17.51
N THR A 25 -63.92 -7.01 17.14
CA THR A 25 -62.99 -6.52 16.13
C THR A 25 -61.60 -6.58 16.74
N LYS A 26 -60.92 -7.71 16.54
CA LYS A 26 -59.51 -7.89 16.92
C LYS A 26 -58.69 -6.82 16.19
N LYS A 27 -58.27 -5.80 16.93
CA LYS A 27 -57.39 -4.75 16.44
C LYS A 27 -56.08 -5.40 16.00
N VAL A 28 -55.92 -5.58 14.69
CA VAL A 28 -54.65 -6.05 14.11
C VAL A 28 -53.65 -4.94 14.28
N VAL A 29 -52.85 -5.02 15.35
CA VAL A 29 -51.72 -4.13 15.55
C VAL A 29 -50.66 -4.53 14.53
N VAL A 30 -50.58 -3.77 13.43
CA VAL A 30 -49.51 -3.92 12.44
C VAL A 30 -48.21 -3.48 13.12
N LYS A 31 -47.44 -4.43 13.63
CA LYS A 31 -46.06 -4.17 14.07
C LYS A 31 -45.28 -3.73 12.84
N ARG A 32 -44.68 -2.53 12.89
CA ARG A 32 -43.79 -2.04 11.82
C ARG A 32 -42.70 -3.09 11.64
N LYS A 33 -42.58 -3.67 10.44
CA LYS A 33 -41.46 -4.57 10.10
C LYS A 33 -40.18 -3.79 10.36
N SER A 34 -39.41 -4.23 11.36
CA SER A 34 -38.01 -3.81 11.50
C SER A 34 -37.30 -4.23 10.22
N LEU A 35 -36.70 -3.28 9.52
CA LEU A 35 -35.89 -3.56 8.33
C LEU A 35 -34.87 -4.65 8.67
N PRO A 36 -34.74 -5.68 7.82
CA PRO A 36 -33.85 -6.80 8.09
C PRO A 36 -32.43 -6.27 8.30
N MET A 37 -31.78 -6.75 9.37
CA MET A 37 -30.47 -6.25 9.83
C MET A 37 -29.41 -6.27 8.72
N GLN A 38 -29.55 -7.19 7.75
CA GLN A 38 -28.67 -7.38 6.60
C GLN A 38 -28.60 -6.16 5.68
N GLU A 39 -29.75 -5.54 5.34
CA GLU A 39 -29.76 -4.37 4.45
C GLU A 39 -29.00 -3.20 5.08
N LYS A 40 -29.25 -2.94 6.36
CA LYS A 40 -28.57 -1.87 7.11
C LYS A 40 -27.06 -2.13 7.22
N LEU A 41 -26.65 -3.39 7.36
CA LEU A 41 -25.23 -3.78 7.45
C LEU A 41 -24.51 -3.58 6.12
N LEU A 42 -25.16 -3.91 5.00
CA LEU A 42 -24.61 -3.74 3.66
C LEU A 42 -24.38 -2.25 3.36
N TYR A 43 -25.32 -1.36 3.71
CA TYR A 43 -25.10 0.08 3.58
C TYR A 43 -23.90 0.58 4.39
N MET A 44 -23.77 0.16 5.65
CA MET A 44 -22.62 0.54 6.48
C MET A 44 -21.29 0.03 5.91
N PHE A 45 -21.29 -1.19 5.36
CA PHE A 45 -20.13 -1.74 4.68
C PHE A 45 -19.76 -0.96 3.42
N THR A 46 -20.73 -0.54 2.61
CA THR A 46 -20.44 0.27 1.40
C THR A 46 -19.82 1.63 1.74
N ILE A 47 -20.30 2.29 2.80
CA ILE A 47 -19.72 3.54 3.29
C ILE A 47 -18.29 3.30 3.76
N LEU A 48 -18.05 2.24 4.54
CA LEU A 48 -16.73 1.88 5.03
C LEU A 48 -15.76 1.56 3.89
N ALA A 49 -16.19 0.78 2.90
CA ALA A 49 -15.41 0.50 1.71
C ALA A 49 -15.05 1.78 0.94
N CYS A 50 -16.00 2.71 0.78
CA CYS A 50 -15.76 4.00 0.15
C CYS A 50 -14.69 4.83 0.88
N VAL A 51 -14.75 4.87 2.22
CA VAL A 51 -13.76 5.58 3.05
C VAL A 51 -12.38 4.94 2.94
N ILE A 52 -12.30 3.60 2.92
CA ILE A 52 -11.03 2.89 2.74
C ILE A 52 -10.43 3.22 1.38
N VAL A 53 -11.22 3.17 0.30
CA VAL A 53 -10.75 3.51 -1.05
C VAL A 53 -10.22 4.95 -1.10
N ALA A 54 -10.96 5.91 -0.54
CA ALA A 54 -10.51 7.30 -0.45
C ALA A 54 -9.21 7.44 0.36
N GLY A 55 -9.10 6.74 1.49
CA GLY A 55 -7.90 6.71 2.33
C GLY A 55 -6.68 6.14 1.61
N VAL A 56 -6.85 5.04 0.87
CA VAL A 56 -5.77 4.43 0.08
C VAL A 56 -5.29 5.38 -1.01
N ILE A 57 -6.20 6.08 -1.69
CA ILE A 57 -5.83 7.07 -2.71
C ILE A 57 -4.96 8.17 -2.09
N ILE A 58 -5.41 8.79 -1.00
CA ILE A 58 -4.66 9.86 -0.30
C ILE A 58 -3.28 9.34 0.14
N PHE A 59 -3.23 8.13 0.71
CA PHE A 59 -1.98 7.52 1.14
C PHE A 59 -1.01 7.27 -0.02
N ARG A 60 -1.52 6.81 -1.17
CA ARG A 60 -0.72 6.64 -2.38
C ARG A 60 -0.16 7.97 -2.88
N TYR A 61 -0.94 9.04 -2.86
CA TYR A 61 -0.45 10.38 -3.21
C TYR A 61 0.66 10.87 -2.29
N ALA A 62 0.53 10.65 -0.98
CA ALA A 62 1.58 11.01 -0.01
C ALA A 62 2.89 10.23 -0.26
N GLN A 63 2.80 8.93 -0.58
CA GLN A 63 3.98 8.12 -0.91
C GLN A 63 4.68 8.60 -2.17
N ILE A 64 3.94 8.94 -3.23
CA ILE A 64 4.51 9.44 -4.48
C ILE A 64 5.27 10.75 -4.22
N TYR A 65 4.73 11.63 -3.38
CA TYR A 65 5.40 12.88 -3.02
C TYR A 65 6.71 12.66 -2.26
N GLN A 66 6.74 11.70 -1.33
CA GLN A 66 7.98 11.34 -0.63
C GLN A 66 9.03 10.78 -1.60
N MET A 67 8.60 9.98 -2.57
CA MET A 67 9.50 9.36 -3.54
C MET A 67 10.15 10.38 -4.50
N GLU A 68 9.44 11.44 -4.88
CA GLU A 68 10.01 12.52 -5.70
C GLU A 68 11.16 13.24 -4.99
N LEU A 69 11.01 13.52 -3.69
CA LEU A 69 12.06 14.14 -2.89
C LEU A 69 13.27 13.21 -2.71
N GLU A 70 13.03 11.92 -2.55
CA GLU A 70 14.08 10.92 -2.44
C GLU A 70 14.86 10.78 -3.74
N VAL A 71 14.17 10.71 -4.89
CA VAL A 71 14.79 10.69 -6.22
C VAL A 71 15.63 11.94 -6.45
N LYS A 72 15.15 13.12 -6.05
CA LYS A 72 15.93 14.37 -6.17
C LYS A 72 17.19 14.36 -5.31
N LYS A 73 17.09 13.86 -4.07
CA LYS A 73 18.26 13.71 -3.18
C LYS A 73 19.28 12.74 -3.76
N LEU A 74 18.82 11.57 -4.22
CA LEU A 74 19.67 10.55 -4.84
C LEU A 74 20.34 11.09 -6.11
N SER A 75 19.60 11.82 -6.95
CA SER A 75 20.16 12.47 -8.14
C SER A 75 21.27 13.46 -7.79
N ASN A 76 21.08 14.29 -6.77
CA ASN A 76 22.10 15.25 -6.34
C ASN A 76 23.35 14.53 -5.82
N GLN A 77 23.17 13.46 -5.03
CA GLN A 77 24.29 12.63 -4.55
C GLN A 77 25.04 11.97 -5.71
N HIS A 78 24.33 11.49 -6.74
CA HIS A 78 24.95 10.93 -7.94
C HIS A 78 25.80 11.95 -8.69
N VAL A 79 25.31 13.19 -8.83
CA VAL A 79 26.08 14.28 -9.46
C VAL A 79 27.33 14.57 -8.64
N GLU A 80 27.21 14.74 -7.32
CA GLU A 80 28.33 15.01 -6.44
C GLU A 80 29.39 13.90 -6.49
N LEU A 81 28.96 12.64 -6.43
CA LEU A 81 29.87 11.50 -6.53
C LEU A 81 30.57 11.44 -7.91
N THR A 82 29.85 11.78 -8.98
CA THR A 82 30.43 11.80 -10.33
C THR A 82 31.48 12.90 -10.46
N GLU A 83 31.23 14.08 -9.89
CA GLU A 83 32.21 15.17 -9.83
C GLU A 83 33.44 14.79 -9.02
N GLN A 84 33.25 14.15 -7.86
CA GLN A 84 34.36 13.66 -7.04
C GLN A 84 35.21 12.63 -7.80
N ILE A 85 34.57 11.70 -8.51
CA ILE A 85 35.28 10.71 -9.34
C ILE A 85 36.04 11.41 -10.48
N ALA A 86 35.43 12.37 -11.17
CA ALA A 86 36.08 13.13 -12.23
C ALA A 86 37.28 13.93 -11.70
N TYR A 87 37.14 14.54 -10.53
CA TYR A 87 38.23 15.24 -9.85
C TYR A 87 39.38 14.29 -9.50
N LEU A 88 39.06 13.18 -8.81
CA LEU A 88 40.04 12.17 -8.39
C LEU A 88 40.76 11.51 -9.58
N THR A 89 40.04 11.23 -10.67
CA THR A 89 40.63 10.67 -11.89
C THR A 89 41.57 11.67 -12.55
N SER A 90 41.20 12.96 -12.60
CA SER A 90 42.10 14.01 -13.11
C SER A 90 43.37 14.16 -12.28
N GLU A 91 43.27 14.11 -10.95
CA GLU A 91 44.43 14.15 -10.05
C GLU A 91 45.30 12.90 -10.20
N TYR A 92 44.68 11.73 -10.36
CA TYR A 92 45.39 10.49 -10.63
C TYR A 92 46.13 10.53 -11.97
N GLU A 93 45.50 11.05 -13.02
CA GLU A 93 46.14 11.21 -14.33
C GLU A 93 47.34 12.17 -14.27
N LYS A 94 47.19 13.31 -13.59
CA LYS A 94 48.31 14.24 -13.34
C LYS A 94 49.44 13.56 -12.55
N ALA A 95 49.10 12.80 -11.51
CA ALA A 95 50.09 12.11 -10.68
C ALA A 95 50.78 10.96 -11.43
N LYS A 96 50.07 10.28 -12.33
CA LYS A 96 50.59 9.20 -13.17
C LYS A 96 51.42 9.72 -14.34
N ASP A 97 51.28 10.99 -14.72
CA ASP A 97 52.05 11.58 -15.82
C ASP A 97 53.56 11.42 -15.55
N PRO A 98 54.29 10.65 -16.38
CA PRO A 98 55.72 10.42 -16.20
C PRO A 98 56.53 11.71 -16.23
N ALA A 99 56.04 12.77 -16.87
CA ALA A 99 56.67 14.09 -16.83
C ALA A 99 56.60 14.69 -15.42
N TYR A 100 55.44 14.63 -14.76
CA TYR A 100 55.26 15.09 -13.39
C TYR A 100 56.09 14.29 -12.38
N ILE A 101 56.16 12.97 -12.55
CA ILE A 101 57.01 12.09 -11.73
C ILE A 101 58.49 12.47 -11.89
N ARG A 102 58.95 12.75 -13.11
CA ARG A 102 60.33 13.20 -13.38
C ARG A 102 60.63 14.55 -12.74
N GLU A 103 59.68 15.50 -12.78
CA GLU A 103 59.84 16.80 -12.13
C GLU A 103 59.89 16.68 -10.61
N GLN A 104 59.01 15.89 -9.99
CA GLN A 104 59.06 15.67 -8.55
C GLN A 104 60.29 14.89 -8.11
N ALA A 105 60.75 13.91 -8.89
CA ALA A 105 62.00 13.21 -8.64
C ALA A 105 63.20 14.17 -8.67
N LYS A 106 63.27 15.07 -9.68
CA LYS A 106 64.31 16.11 -9.77
C LYS A 106 64.28 17.07 -8.57
N LYS A 107 63.10 17.50 -8.12
CA LYS A 107 62.98 18.35 -6.92
C LYS A 107 63.41 17.65 -5.63
N GLN A 108 63.30 16.33 -5.59
CA GLN A 108 63.78 15.50 -4.48
C GLN A 108 65.26 15.09 -4.62
N GLY A 109 65.97 15.58 -5.65
CA GLY A 109 67.39 15.31 -5.86
C GLY A 109 67.69 13.95 -6.49
N LEU A 110 66.69 13.29 -7.09
CA LEU A 110 66.85 12.01 -7.79
C LEU A 110 67.09 12.27 -9.29
N GLU A 111 68.16 11.69 -9.84
CA GLU A 111 68.50 11.73 -11.27
C GLU A 111 68.15 10.41 -11.96
N LEU A 112 67.80 10.46 -13.25
CA LEU A 112 67.56 9.26 -14.04
C LEU A 112 68.90 8.65 -14.45
N ASP A 113 69.16 7.42 -14.00
CA ASP A 113 70.23 6.59 -14.53
C ASP A 113 69.84 6.11 -15.94
N GLU A 114 70.71 6.30 -16.93
CA GLU A 114 70.46 5.93 -18.33
C GLU A 114 70.57 4.42 -18.59
N ASN A 115 70.97 3.65 -17.58
CA ASN A 115 71.11 2.19 -17.69
C ASN A 115 69.78 1.49 -17.35
N PRO A 116 69.18 0.73 -18.29
CA PRO A 116 67.94 -0.01 -18.01
C PRO A 116 68.21 -1.12 -17.00
N ILE A 117 67.55 -1.05 -15.85
CA ILE A 117 67.53 -2.11 -14.84
C ILE A 117 66.80 -3.31 -15.45
N LYS A 118 67.56 -4.34 -15.87
CA LYS A 118 67.00 -5.63 -16.28
C LYS A 118 66.50 -6.35 -15.04
N VAL A 119 65.20 -6.31 -14.80
CA VAL A 119 64.55 -7.12 -13.77
C VAL A 119 64.48 -8.56 -14.29
N SER A 120 65.40 -9.43 -13.84
CA SER A 120 65.20 -10.87 -14.01
C SER A 120 64.13 -11.31 -13.02
N LEU A 121 62.98 -11.72 -13.55
CA LEU A 121 61.97 -12.46 -12.79
C LEU A 121 62.65 -13.72 -12.27
N ALA A 122 62.98 -13.75 -10.98
CA ALA A 122 63.42 -14.97 -10.33
C ALA A 122 62.26 -15.98 -10.43
N GLU A 123 62.46 -17.04 -11.21
CA GLU A 123 61.53 -18.17 -11.27
C GLU A 123 61.22 -18.65 -9.85
N PRO A 124 59.94 -18.91 -9.52
CA PRO A 124 59.58 -19.41 -8.21
C PRO A 124 60.25 -20.77 -8.01
N LYS A 125 61.17 -20.85 -7.05
CA LYS A 125 61.68 -22.13 -6.57
C LYS A 125 60.49 -22.97 -6.12
N ALA A 126 60.21 -24.03 -6.88
CA ALA A 126 59.32 -25.10 -6.47
C ALA A 126 59.83 -25.63 -5.11
N SER A 127 59.10 -25.32 -4.05
CA SER A 127 59.35 -25.84 -2.72
C SER A 127 59.08 -27.34 -2.74
N GLU A 128 60.16 -28.10 -2.56
CA GLU A 128 60.25 -29.42 -1.97
C GLU A 128 58.98 -29.85 -1.22
N ALA A 129 58.10 -30.57 -1.90
CA ALA A 129 57.21 -31.53 -1.28
C ALA A 129 57.93 -32.89 -1.26
N SER A 130 58.96 -33.00 -0.41
CA SER A 130 59.48 -34.31 0.00
C SER A 130 58.48 -34.90 0.97
N GLY A 131 57.70 -35.87 0.48
CA GLY A 131 56.92 -36.76 1.33
C GLY A 131 57.84 -37.42 2.35
N LYS A 132 57.45 -37.34 3.62
CA LYS A 132 57.96 -38.25 4.64
C LYS A 132 57.17 -39.55 4.51
N GLU A 133 57.87 -40.61 4.11
CA GLU A 133 57.62 -41.97 4.59
C GLU A 133 57.87 -42.05 6.11
#